data_AF-A0A0G1CGC4-F1
#
_entry.id   AF-A0A0G1CGC4-F1
#
_cell.length_a   1.000
_cell.length_b   1.000
_cell.length_c   1.000
_cell.angle_alpha   90.00
_cell.angle_beta   90.00
_cell.angle_gamma   90.00
#
_symmetry.space_group_name_H-M   'P 1'
#
loop_
_entity.id
_entity.type
_entity.pdbx_description
1 polymer ?
#
loop_
_entity_poly.entity_id
_entity_poly.type
_entity_poly.pdbx_seq_one_letter_code
_entity_poly.pdbx_strand_id
1 'polypeptide(L)'
;MKNGSNGNGLTTTLPIKNKAGQVVGHKEVVTYRGLLARAHEDHLVSIETSLLQYPSETNNQTAVVLAKAATSKGSFTGLGDASPSNVNPMIVPHLIRMAETRAKARALRDAVNIGVVCLEELGAELGGEGLYEGDMTAAGEPTPPDKSNGTGNGNGNGANGGNGEAQASPGTGNGNAAAHAFGLDMPMTDSQRKYLFRLLAAKGILGEAAKTWLLQRFNVEALKDVPKNAASDLIDQLISENGHGPAAEVSHAHSA
;
A
#
# COMPACT_ATOMS: atom_id res chain seq x y z
N MET A 1 3.07 -17.97 -20.48
CA MET A 1 4.12 -17.93 -19.44
C MET A 1 3.85 -16.74 -18.54
N LYS A 2 4.02 -16.94 -17.23
CA LYS A 2 3.48 -16.15 -16.11
C LYS A 2 3.92 -14.67 -16.16
N ASN A 3 2.98 -13.74 -16.06
CA ASN A 3 3.28 -12.35 -15.68
C ASN A 3 3.48 -12.33 -14.16
N GLY A 4 4.70 -12.68 -13.74
CA GLY A 4 5.14 -12.51 -12.37
C GLY A 4 5.59 -11.07 -12.17
N SER A 5 4.69 -10.23 -11.67
CA SER A 5 5.06 -8.97 -11.01
C SER A 5 5.78 -9.30 -9.70
N ASN A 6 7.04 -9.73 -9.80
CA ASN A 6 8.01 -9.66 -8.71
C ASN A 6 8.48 -8.19 -8.65
N GLY A 7 8.45 -7.39 -7.59
CA GLY A 7 8.01 -7.49 -6.20
C GLY A 7 8.33 -6.13 -5.52
N ASN A 8 7.68 -5.80 -4.40
CA ASN A 8 8.14 -4.79 -3.42
C ASN A 8 8.12 -3.27 -3.76
N GLY A 9 7.19 -2.77 -4.58
CA GLY A 9 7.01 -1.31 -4.72
C GLY A 9 6.57 -0.65 -3.41
N LEU A 10 7.49 0.00 -2.69
CA LEU A 10 7.21 0.72 -1.44
C LEU A 10 6.22 1.86 -1.68
N THR A 11 6.41 2.61 -2.76
CA THR A 11 5.57 3.75 -3.14
C THR A 11 4.77 3.49 -4.42
N THR A 12 3.63 4.15 -4.52
CA THR A 12 2.80 4.26 -5.73
C THR A 12 2.32 5.71 -5.88
N THR A 13 1.96 6.10 -7.10
CA THR A 13 1.52 7.46 -7.41
C THR A 13 0.03 7.48 -7.71
N LEU A 14 -0.70 8.35 -7.01
CA LEU A 14 -2.12 8.55 -7.20
C LEU A 14 -2.41 9.83 -7.98
N PRO A 15 -3.27 9.81 -9.01
CA PRO A 15 -3.73 11.02 -9.66
C PRO A 15 -4.69 11.80 -8.75
N ILE A 16 -4.44 13.09 -8.58
CA ILE A 16 -5.36 14.03 -7.93
C ILE A 16 -6.32 14.54 -8.99
N LYS A 17 -7.62 14.30 -8.81
CA LYS A 17 -8.66 14.75 -9.74
C LYS A 17 -9.42 15.96 -9.20
N ASN A 18 -9.78 16.90 -10.06
CA ASN A 18 -10.71 17.97 -9.72
C ASN A 18 -12.18 17.46 -9.76
N LYS A 19 -13.14 18.33 -9.41
CA LYS A 19 -14.58 18.00 -9.45
C LYS A 19 -15.09 17.59 -10.83
N ALA A 20 -14.39 17.97 -11.90
CA ALA A 20 -14.70 17.59 -13.28
C ALA A 20 -14.05 16.25 -13.70
N GLY A 21 -13.37 15.56 -12.78
CA GLY A 21 -12.70 14.29 -13.04
C GLY A 21 -11.34 14.40 -13.74
N GLN A 22 -10.88 15.62 -14.03
CA GLN A 22 -9.61 15.86 -14.72
C GLN A 22 -8.45 15.74 -13.73
N VAL A 23 -7.35 15.11 -14.15
CA VAL A 23 -6.14 15.00 -13.34
C VAL A 23 -5.45 16.36 -13.26
N VAL A 24 -5.38 16.92 -12.06
CA VAL A 24 -4.75 18.22 -11.76
C VAL A 24 -3.42 18.08 -11.03
N GLY A 25 -3.03 16.87 -10.65
CA GLY A 25 -1.77 16.61 -9.98
C GLY A 25 -1.57 15.14 -9.67
N HIS A 26 -0.48 14.83 -8.98
CA HIS A 26 -0.16 13.49 -8.51
C HIS A 26 0.32 13.54 -7.06
N LYS A 27 -0.08 12.55 -6.26
CA LYS A 27 0.35 12.37 -4.87
C LYS A 27 1.07 11.05 -4.75
N GLU A 28 2.29 11.08 -4.21
CA GLU A 28 3.02 9.87 -3.87
C GLU A 28 2.49 9.32 -2.53
N VAL A 29 2.24 8.02 -2.49
CA VAL A 29 1.75 7.30 -1.31
C VAL A 29 2.51 5.99 -1.17
N VAL A 30 2.55 5.43 0.03
CA VAL A 30 3.04 4.06 0.24
C VAL A 30 1.91 3.05 0.17
N THR A 31 2.24 1.79 -0.11
CA THR A 31 1.27 0.70 -0.01
C THR A 31 1.43 -0.03 1.32
N TYR A 32 0.34 -0.57 1.86
CA TYR A 32 0.43 -1.37 3.09
C TYR A 32 1.38 -2.56 2.92
N ARG A 33 1.36 -3.19 1.74
CA ARG A 33 2.29 -4.26 1.36
C ARG A 33 3.75 -3.81 1.45
N GLY A 34 4.07 -2.61 0.93
CA GLY A 34 5.41 -2.04 0.99
C GLY A 34 5.87 -1.76 2.41
N LEU A 35 4.98 -1.21 3.25
CA LEU A 35 5.25 -0.99 4.67
C LEU A 35 5.54 -2.28 5.42
N LEU A 36 4.72 -3.30 5.19
CA LEU A 36 4.88 -4.59 5.85
C LEU A 36 6.20 -5.27 5.44
N ALA A 37 6.54 -5.23 4.15
CA ALA A 37 7.81 -5.76 3.66
C ALA A 37 9.02 -5.04 4.31
N ARG A 38 9.00 -3.70 4.35
CA ARG A 38 10.06 -2.91 4.98
C ARG A 38 10.16 -3.16 6.49
N ALA A 39 9.04 -3.34 7.17
CA ALA A 39 9.03 -3.68 8.58
C ALA A 39 9.65 -5.06 8.84
N HIS A 40 9.40 -6.05 7.98
CA HIS A 40 10.06 -7.36 8.06
C HIS A 40 11.58 -7.26 7.87
N GLU A 41 12.06 -6.42 6.95
CA GLU A 41 13.49 -6.12 6.80
C GLU A 41 14.09 -5.48 8.06
N ASP A 42 13.28 -4.71 8.81
CA ASP A 42 13.65 -4.12 10.11
C ASP A 42 13.42 -5.07 11.31
N HIS A 43 13.29 -6.37 11.05
CA HIS A 43 13.04 -7.41 12.04
C HIS A 43 11.74 -7.16 12.84
N LEU A 44 10.62 -7.03 12.13
CA LEU A 44 9.29 -7.04 12.73
C LEU A 44 9.11 -8.28 13.62
N VAL A 45 8.82 -8.03 14.89
CA VAL A 45 8.62 -9.05 15.93
C VAL A 45 7.15 -9.41 16.05
N SER A 46 6.27 -8.40 16.12
CA SER A 46 4.82 -8.62 16.22
C SER A 46 4.03 -7.41 15.72
N ILE A 47 2.79 -7.67 15.31
CA ILE A 47 1.75 -6.67 15.13
C ILE A 47 0.52 -7.15 15.90
N GLU A 48 0.06 -6.34 16.84
CA GLU A 48 -1.12 -6.61 17.64
C GLU A 48 -2.15 -5.51 17.39
N THR A 49 -3.43 -5.88 17.42
CA THR A 49 -4.54 -4.93 17.27
C THR A 49 -5.57 -5.10 18.36
N SER A 50 -6.15 -3.99 18.80
CA SER A 50 -7.25 -3.96 19.77
C SER A 50 -8.36 -3.06 19.26
N LEU A 51 -9.57 -3.60 19.15
CA LEU A 51 -10.76 -2.83 18.83
C LEU A 51 -11.16 -2.01 20.07
N LEU A 52 -10.98 -0.69 19.99
CA LEU A 52 -11.29 0.24 21.09
C LEU A 52 -12.73 0.72 21.05
N GLN A 53 -13.32 0.82 19.85
CA GLN A 53 -14.70 1.24 19.67
C GLN A 53 -15.38 0.39 18.61
N TYR A 54 -16.49 -0.25 18.99
CA TYR A 54 -17.39 -0.94 18.06
C TYR A 54 -18.29 0.08 17.36
N PRO A 55 -18.61 -0.11 16.07
CA PRO A 55 -19.56 0.75 15.38
C PRO A 55 -20.96 0.58 15.98
N SER A 56 -21.59 1.69 16.36
CA SER A 56 -22.96 1.75 16.88
C SER A 56 -23.67 3.04 16.47
N GLU A 57 -25.00 3.06 16.52
CA GLU A 57 -25.77 4.25 16.15
C GLU A 57 -25.38 5.46 17.00
N THR A 58 -25.12 5.24 18.30
CA THR A 58 -24.70 6.26 19.26
C THR A 58 -23.34 6.90 18.96
N ASN A 59 -22.50 6.26 18.13
CA ASN A 59 -21.19 6.79 17.71
C ASN A 59 -21.10 7.00 16.19
N ASN A 60 -22.24 7.14 15.52
CA ASN A 60 -22.34 7.32 14.06
C ASN A 60 -21.70 6.17 13.28
N GLN A 61 -21.84 4.93 13.78
CA GLN A 61 -21.23 3.73 13.21
C GLN A 61 -19.71 3.85 13.09
N THR A 62 -19.03 4.48 14.04
CA THR A 62 -17.57 4.66 13.97
C THR A 62 -16.85 3.52 14.66
N ALA A 63 -15.98 2.82 13.93
CA ALA A 63 -15.04 1.85 14.49
C ALA A 63 -13.67 2.51 14.75
N VAL A 64 -13.03 2.17 15.88
CA VAL A 64 -11.66 2.64 16.20
C VAL A 64 -10.82 1.46 16.65
N VAL A 65 -9.66 1.27 16.01
CA VAL A 65 -8.69 0.21 16.31
C VAL A 65 -7.36 0.83 16.68
N LEU A 66 -6.73 0.31 17.74
CA LEU A 66 -5.33 0.54 18.05
C LEU A 66 -4.50 -0.61 17.46
N ALA A 67 -3.43 -0.29 16.76
CA ALA A 67 -2.38 -1.23 16.39
C ALA A 67 -1.10 -0.91 17.16
N LYS A 68 -0.36 -1.96 17.52
CA LYS A 68 0.98 -1.89 18.08
C LYS A 68 1.90 -2.79 17.25
N ALA A 69 2.90 -2.19 16.62
CA ALA A 69 3.95 -2.90 15.90
C ALA A 69 5.24 -2.89 16.73
N ALA A 70 5.82 -4.07 16.98
CA ALA A 70 7.10 -4.21 17.65
C ALA A 70 8.17 -4.64 16.64
N THR A 71 9.30 -3.93 16.62
CA THR A 71 10.46 -4.23 15.77
C THR A 71 11.72 -4.26 16.63
N SER A 72 12.86 -4.62 16.03
CA SER A 72 14.18 -4.47 16.68
C SER A 72 14.50 -3.04 17.14
N LYS A 73 13.86 -2.02 16.53
CA LYS A 73 14.08 -0.59 16.82
C LYS A 73 13.19 -0.07 17.96
N GLY A 74 12.19 -0.84 18.39
CA GLY A 74 11.24 -0.44 19.42
C GLY A 74 9.79 -0.79 19.10
N SER A 75 8.87 -0.26 19.91
CA SER A 75 7.42 -0.42 19.72
C SER A 75 6.78 0.88 19.21
N PHE A 76 5.93 0.74 18.22
CA PHE A 76 5.23 1.83 17.54
C PHE A 76 3.73 1.57 17.59
N THR A 77 2.93 2.62 17.71
CA THR A 77 1.48 2.50 17.80
C THR A 77 0.79 3.35 16.74
N GLY A 78 -0.42 2.95 16.37
CA GLY A 78 -1.23 3.68 15.40
C GLY A 78 -2.71 3.48 15.69
N LEU A 79 -3.47 4.56 15.72
CA LEU A 79 -4.93 4.50 15.79
C LEU A 79 -5.50 4.58 14.37
N GLY A 80 -6.44 3.70 14.03
CA GLY A 80 -7.19 3.76 12.79
C GLY A 80 -8.68 3.84 13.09
N ASP A 81 -9.36 4.74 12.40
CA ASP A 81 -10.80 4.94 12.51
C ASP A 81 -11.47 4.66 11.17
N ALA A 82 -12.72 4.22 11.19
CA ALA A 82 -13.55 4.11 10.01
C ALA A 82 -15.02 4.36 10.37
N SER A 83 -15.68 5.20 9.60
CA SER A 83 -17.11 5.50 9.72
C SER A 83 -17.72 5.65 8.33
N PRO A 84 -19.05 5.56 8.18
CA PRO A 84 -19.72 5.84 6.91
C PRO A 84 -19.40 7.20 6.31
N SER A 85 -18.97 8.19 7.12
CA SER A 85 -18.62 9.53 6.64
C SER A 85 -17.19 9.65 6.09
N ASN A 86 -16.31 8.66 6.29
CA ASN A 86 -14.89 8.75 5.90
C ASN A 86 -14.37 7.53 5.10
N VAL A 87 -15.26 6.63 4.71
CA VAL A 87 -14.96 5.50 3.82
C VAL A 87 -15.79 5.59 2.55
N ASN A 88 -15.35 4.91 1.50
CA ASN A 88 -16.17 4.71 0.30
C ASN A 88 -17.45 3.92 0.68
N PRO A 89 -18.63 4.22 0.10
CA PRO A 89 -19.88 3.47 0.35
C PRO A 89 -19.74 1.95 0.29
N MET A 90 -18.91 1.40 -0.62
CA MET A 90 -18.65 -0.04 -0.75
C MET A 90 -17.93 -0.66 0.46
N ILE A 91 -17.25 0.17 1.28
CA ILE A 91 -16.51 -0.25 2.47
C ILE A 91 -17.37 -0.15 3.74
N VAL A 92 -18.53 0.50 3.69
CA VAL A 92 -19.43 0.68 4.85
C VAL A 92 -19.82 -0.65 5.54
N PRO A 93 -19.99 -1.79 4.85
CA PRO A 93 -20.21 -3.07 5.52
C PRO A 93 -18.98 -3.64 6.26
N HIS A 94 -17.80 -3.01 6.14
CA HIS A 94 -16.50 -3.55 6.52
C HIS A 94 -15.67 -2.58 7.38
N LEU A 95 -16.33 -1.73 8.18
CA LEU A 95 -15.69 -0.64 8.93
C LEU A 95 -14.57 -1.12 9.86
N ILE A 96 -14.75 -2.22 10.58
CA ILE A 96 -13.71 -2.75 11.48
C ILE A 96 -12.47 -3.17 10.67
N ARG A 97 -12.65 -3.83 9.52
CA ARG A 97 -11.54 -4.25 8.64
C ARG A 97 -10.76 -3.03 8.13
N MET A 98 -11.48 -1.96 7.80
CA MET A 98 -10.86 -0.70 7.35
C MET A 98 -10.12 0.01 8.48
N ALA A 99 -10.75 0.16 9.65
CA ALA A 99 -10.12 0.76 10.82
C ALA A 99 -8.84 0.02 11.24
N GLU A 100 -8.87 -1.32 11.23
CA GLU A 100 -7.70 -2.16 11.53
C GLU A 100 -6.57 -1.95 10.51
N THR A 101 -6.90 -1.91 9.22
CA THR A 101 -5.91 -1.69 8.16
C THR A 101 -5.25 -0.32 8.31
N ARG A 102 -6.03 0.72 8.57
CA ARG A 102 -5.55 2.09 8.85
C ARG A 102 -4.64 2.14 10.07
N ALA A 103 -5.03 1.47 11.15
CA ALA A 103 -4.26 1.41 12.40
C ALA A 103 -2.88 0.77 12.16
N LYS A 104 -2.85 -0.40 11.50
CA LYS A 104 -1.61 -1.11 11.17
C LYS A 104 -0.72 -0.29 10.23
N ALA A 105 -1.29 0.34 9.21
CA ALA A 105 -0.54 1.21 8.31
C ALA A 105 0.16 2.36 9.05
N ARG A 106 -0.55 3.03 9.96
CA ARG A 106 0.00 4.11 10.79
C ARG A 106 1.14 3.64 11.68
N ALA A 107 0.94 2.54 12.41
CA ALA A 107 1.97 1.96 13.28
C ALA A 107 3.22 1.55 12.48
N LEU A 108 3.02 0.94 11.30
CA LEU A 108 4.13 0.50 10.45
C LEU A 108 4.88 1.66 9.82
N ARG A 109 4.18 2.71 9.36
CA ARG A 109 4.82 3.92 8.83
C ARG A 109 5.79 4.54 9.84
N ASP A 110 5.36 4.65 11.08
CA ASP A 110 6.20 5.18 12.15
C ASP A 110 7.38 4.23 12.43
N ALA A 111 7.14 2.91 12.42
CA ALA A 111 8.19 1.90 12.62
C ALA A 111 9.28 1.93 11.53
N VAL A 112 8.91 2.19 10.28
CA VAL A 112 9.86 2.23 9.14
C VAL A 112 10.29 3.65 8.76
N ASN A 113 9.95 4.66 9.59
CA ASN A 113 10.28 6.07 9.40
C ASN A 113 9.82 6.65 8.04
N ILE A 114 8.56 6.41 7.68
CA ILE A 114 7.93 6.91 6.46
C ILE A 114 6.84 7.92 6.80
N GLY A 115 7.08 9.19 6.43
CA GLY A 115 6.15 10.30 6.67
C GLY A 115 5.08 10.52 5.60
N VAL A 116 5.07 9.75 4.51
CA VAL A 116 4.00 9.82 3.50
C VAL A 116 2.87 8.85 3.86
N VAL A 117 1.63 9.24 3.57
CA VAL A 117 0.43 8.45 3.89
C VAL A 117 0.38 7.13 3.12
N CYS A 118 -0.24 6.12 3.74
CA CYS A 118 -0.51 4.84 3.09
C CYS A 118 -1.76 4.93 2.22
N LEU A 119 -1.78 4.24 1.09
CA LEU A 119 -2.92 4.19 0.17
C LEU A 119 -4.22 3.80 0.89
N GLU A 120 -4.15 2.76 1.72
CA GLU A 120 -5.26 2.19 2.47
C GLU A 120 -5.80 3.14 3.56
N GLU A 121 -5.09 4.24 3.86
CA GLU A 121 -5.59 5.29 4.75
C GLU A 121 -6.50 6.31 4.07
N LEU A 122 -6.44 6.42 2.75
CA LEU A 122 -7.05 7.53 2.03
C LEU A 122 -8.55 7.38 1.75
N GLY A 123 -9.15 6.21 2.04
CA GLY A 123 -10.61 6.04 2.11
C GLY A 123 -11.40 6.70 0.97
N ALA A 124 -12.29 7.62 1.32
CA ALA A 124 -13.15 8.37 0.41
C ALA A 124 -12.48 9.60 -0.25
N GLU A 125 -11.28 10.00 0.19
CA GLU A 125 -10.57 11.19 -0.35
C GLU A 125 -10.12 11.00 -1.80
N LEU A 126 -10.08 9.75 -2.25
CA LEU A 126 -9.77 9.38 -3.62
C LEU A 126 -11.09 8.97 -4.27
N GLY A 127 -11.75 9.88 -4.98
CA GLY A 127 -12.95 9.62 -5.79
C GLY A 127 -12.67 8.71 -7.00
N GLY A 128 -12.05 7.56 -6.77
CA GLY A 128 -11.72 6.54 -7.75
C GLY A 128 -12.41 5.24 -7.40
N GLU A 129 -13.51 4.97 -8.10
CA GLU A 129 -13.99 3.62 -8.34
C GLU A 129 -12.80 2.79 -8.86
N GLY A 130 -12.34 1.77 -8.13
CA GLY A 130 -11.48 0.72 -8.72
C GLY A 130 -10.05 0.56 -8.21
N LEU A 131 -9.68 0.98 -6.98
CA LEU A 131 -8.36 0.62 -6.41
C LEU A 131 -8.37 -0.54 -5.40
N TYR A 132 -9.53 -1.14 -5.14
CA TYR A 132 -9.64 -2.32 -4.27
C TYR A 132 -9.70 -3.60 -5.11
N GLU A 133 -8.63 -3.95 -5.81
CA GLU A 133 -8.47 -5.33 -6.30
C GLU A 133 -7.98 -6.21 -5.14
N GLY A 134 -8.93 -6.66 -4.33
CA GLY A 134 -8.76 -7.71 -3.33
C GLY A 134 -9.94 -8.67 -3.48
N ASP A 135 -9.65 -9.87 -3.98
CA ASP A 135 -10.58 -10.98 -4.17
C ASP A 135 -11.58 -11.12 -2.99
N MET A 136 -12.86 -10.81 -3.24
CA MET A 136 -13.96 -10.97 -2.29
C MET A 136 -14.79 -12.23 -2.56
N THR A 137 -14.20 -13.28 -3.15
CA THR A 137 -14.91 -14.56 -3.35
C THR A 137 -14.63 -15.57 -2.24
N ALA A 138 -14.99 -15.26 -0.99
CA ALA A 138 -15.18 -16.28 0.05
C ALA A 138 -16.03 -15.79 1.24
N ALA A 139 -17.31 -15.54 1.01
CA ALA A 139 -18.34 -15.66 2.05
C ALA A 139 -19.65 -16.00 1.35
N GLY A 140 -20.15 -17.22 1.60
CA GLY A 140 -21.41 -17.70 1.04
C GLY A 140 -22.56 -16.75 1.32
N GLU A 141 -23.42 -16.59 0.31
CA GLU A 141 -24.63 -15.78 0.38
C GLU A 141 -25.50 -16.18 1.59
N PRO A 142 -25.89 -15.24 2.46
CA PRO A 142 -27.01 -15.47 3.35
C PRO A 142 -28.30 -15.22 2.57
N THR A 143 -29.01 -16.30 2.24
CA THR A 143 -30.38 -16.24 1.73
C THR A 143 -31.33 -15.59 2.76
N PRO A 144 -32.38 -14.86 2.33
CA PRO A 144 -33.30 -14.17 3.25
C PRO A 144 -34.07 -15.15 4.15
N PRO A 145 -34.42 -14.78 5.40
CA PRO A 145 -35.23 -15.63 6.26
C PRO A 145 -36.69 -15.61 5.81
N ASP A 146 -37.14 -16.72 5.22
CA ASP A 146 -38.56 -17.00 5.01
C ASP A 146 -39.23 -17.34 6.34
N LYS A 147 -40.40 -16.76 6.56
CA LYS A 147 -41.19 -16.91 7.79
C LYS A 147 -41.83 -18.29 7.79
N SER A 148 -41.40 -19.17 8.69
CA SER A 148 -42.22 -20.32 9.07
C SER A 148 -42.29 -20.47 10.59
N ASN A 149 -43.50 -20.26 11.12
CA ASN A 149 -43.89 -20.80 12.42
C ASN A 149 -44.72 -22.05 12.12
N GLY A 150 -44.29 -23.18 12.67
CA GLY A 150 -44.70 -24.50 12.21
C GLY A 150 -46.05 -24.98 12.72
N THR A 151 -46.54 -26.00 12.04
CA THR A 151 -47.29 -27.11 12.62
C THR A 151 -47.04 -28.33 11.72
N GLY A 152 -46.52 -29.40 12.31
CA GLY A 152 -46.25 -30.65 11.61
C GLY A 152 -47.49 -31.49 11.41
N ASN A 153 -47.48 -32.35 10.39
CA ASN A 153 -47.79 -33.79 10.51
C ASN A 153 -47.57 -34.50 9.16
N GLY A 154 -47.14 -35.76 9.21
CA GLY A 154 -47.59 -36.78 8.25
C GLY A 154 -46.75 -37.09 7.00
N ASN A 155 -45.93 -38.15 7.12
CA ASN A 155 -45.94 -39.38 6.31
C ASN A 155 -45.85 -39.32 4.76
N GLY A 156 -44.91 -40.07 4.17
CA GLY A 156 -45.14 -40.72 2.86
C GLY A 156 -43.94 -40.87 1.92
N ASN A 157 -43.49 -42.13 1.77
CA ASN A 157 -42.67 -42.74 0.72
C ASN A 157 -42.64 -42.11 -0.69
N GLY A 158 -41.52 -42.28 -1.39
CA GLY A 158 -41.50 -42.27 -2.86
C GLY A 158 -40.10 -42.24 -3.48
N ALA A 159 -39.76 -43.30 -4.21
CA ALA A 159 -38.47 -43.56 -4.83
C ALA A 159 -38.33 -42.98 -6.26
N ASN A 160 -37.11 -43.12 -6.81
CA ASN A 160 -36.73 -43.09 -8.24
C ASN A 160 -36.62 -41.67 -8.85
N GLY A 161 -35.66 -41.29 -9.69
CA GLY A 161 -34.61 -41.97 -10.46
C GLY A 161 -34.32 -41.10 -11.71
N GLY A 162 -33.10 -41.14 -12.27
CA GLY A 162 -32.87 -40.84 -13.70
C GLY A 162 -32.15 -39.55 -14.13
N ASN A 163 -30.89 -39.76 -14.52
CA ASN A 163 -30.02 -39.17 -15.56
C ASN A 163 -30.48 -38.06 -16.55
N GLY A 164 -29.49 -37.26 -16.97
CA GLY A 164 -29.36 -36.56 -18.28
C GLY A 164 -28.44 -35.32 -18.17
N GLU A 165 -27.12 -35.38 -18.42
CA GLU A 165 -26.38 -35.25 -19.69
C GLU A 165 -26.49 -33.90 -20.46
N ALA A 166 -25.30 -33.29 -20.70
CA ALA A 166 -24.87 -32.46 -21.84
C ALA A 166 -25.51 -31.04 -22.02
N GLN A 167 -24.89 -29.98 -22.56
CA GLN A 167 -23.58 -29.65 -23.18
C GLN A 167 -23.56 -28.11 -23.40
N ALA A 168 -22.42 -27.45 -23.16
CA ALA A 168 -21.57 -26.70 -24.12
C ALA A 168 -22.02 -25.31 -24.66
N SER A 169 -21.08 -24.36 -24.55
CA SER A 169 -21.03 -23.00 -25.13
C SER A 169 -20.89 -22.97 -26.67
N PRO A 170 -21.06 -21.79 -27.30
CA PRO A 170 -19.93 -20.91 -27.68
C PRO A 170 -20.27 -19.41 -27.45
N GLY A 171 -19.40 -18.40 -27.33
CA GLY A 171 -18.03 -18.17 -27.80
C GLY A 171 -18.02 -17.08 -28.88
N THR A 172 -17.68 -15.82 -28.55
CA THR A 172 -17.15 -14.80 -29.50
C THR A 172 -16.55 -13.62 -28.75
N GLY A 173 -15.32 -13.25 -29.13
CA GLY A 173 -14.59 -12.08 -28.61
C GLY A 173 -14.34 -11.00 -29.66
N ASN A 174 -13.85 -9.84 -29.21
CA ASN A 174 -13.15 -8.77 -29.94
C ASN A 174 -12.76 -7.71 -28.88
N GLY A 175 -11.59 -7.08 -28.79
CA GLY A 175 -10.38 -6.99 -29.59
C GLY A 175 -9.71 -5.66 -29.17
N ASN A 176 -8.60 -5.72 -28.43
CA ASN A 176 -7.80 -4.57 -27.98
C ASN A 176 -6.66 -4.31 -28.97
N ALA A 177 -6.51 -3.09 -29.45
CA ALA A 177 -5.28 -2.60 -30.09
C ALA A 177 -5.23 -1.07 -30.10
N ALA A 178 -4.56 -0.45 -29.11
CA ALA A 178 -3.79 0.80 -29.23
C ALA A 178 -3.38 1.33 -27.84
N ALA A 179 -2.25 0.86 -27.30
CA ALA A 179 -1.53 1.59 -26.25
C ALA A 179 -0.09 1.06 -26.13
N HIS A 180 0.83 1.57 -26.94
CA HIS A 180 2.26 1.49 -26.67
C HIS A 180 2.97 2.75 -27.17
N ALA A 181 3.90 3.25 -26.33
CA ALA A 181 5.06 4.12 -26.60
C ALA A 181 5.01 5.58 -26.10
N PHE A 182 5.22 5.86 -24.80
CA PHE A 182 5.81 7.14 -24.31
C PHE A 182 6.40 6.97 -22.89
N GLY A 183 7.71 7.10 -22.69
CA GLY A 183 8.26 7.07 -21.32
C GLY A 183 9.79 7.08 -21.12
N LEU A 184 10.61 7.14 -22.18
CA LEU A 184 12.07 7.01 -22.05
C LEU A 184 12.82 8.33 -21.77
N ASP A 185 12.14 9.48 -21.70
CA ASP A 185 12.81 10.79 -21.79
C ASP A 185 12.31 11.86 -20.79
N MET A 186 11.66 11.42 -19.70
CA MET A 186 11.12 12.37 -18.71
C MET A 186 12.21 12.85 -17.75
N PRO A 187 12.28 14.16 -17.46
CA PRO A 187 13.25 14.71 -16.52
C PRO A 187 12.97 14.31 -15.06
N MET A 188 14.00 14.38 -14.24
CA MET A 188 13.96 14.10 -12.81
C MET A 188 12.94 14.99 -12.12
N THR A 189 12.09 14.37 -11.31
CA THR A 189 11.06 15.06 -10.52
C THR A 189 11.67 15.86 -9.37
N ASP A 190 10.95 16.87 -8.87
CA ASP A 190 11.41 17.65 -7.72
C ASP A 190 11.53 16.82 -6.43
N SER A 191 10.76 15.74 -6.29
CA SER A 191 10.90 14.80 -5.18
C SER A 191 12.23 14.04 -5.24
N GLN A 192 12.58 13.49 -6.41
CA GLN A 192 13.87 12.83 -6.62
C GLN A 192 15.04 13.81 -6.39
N ARG A 193 14.91 15.05 -6.89
CA ARG A 193 15.87 16.13 -6.66
C ARG A 193 16.07 16.37 -5.16
N LYS A 194 14.99 16.65 -4.41
CA LYS A 194 15.06 16.88 -2.96
C LYS A 194 15.65 15.69 -2.22
N TYR A 195 15.31 14.48 -2.61
CA TYR A 195 15.80 13.29 -1.94
C TYR A 195 17.30 13.06 -2.17
N LEU A 196 17.79 13.23 -3.41
CA LEU A 196 19.23 13.21 -3.71
C LEU A 196 20.00 14.24 -2.88
N PHE A 197 19.49 15.47 -2.78
CA PHE A 197 20.10 16.49 -1.92
C PHE A 197 20.11 16.09 -0.44
N ARG A 198 19.06 15.42 0.05
CA ARG A 198 19.03 14.89 1.42
C ARG A 198 20.06 13.78 1.64
N LEU A 199 20.20 12.87 0.68
CA LEU A 199 21.18 11.78 0.75
C LEU A 199 22.62 12.32 0.72
N LEU A 200 22.90 13.31 -0.13
CA LEU A 200 24.20 13.99 -0.17
C LEU A 200 24.48 14.80 1.09
N ALA A 201 23.45 15.46 1.65
CA ALA A 201 23.57 16.17 2.92
C ALA A 201 23.95 15.23 4.07
N ALA A 202 23.41 14.00 4.10
CA ALA A 202 23.81 12.98 5.06
C ALA A 202 25.28 12.53 4.90
N LYS A 203 25.88 12.73 3.71
CA LYS A 203 27.30 12.52 3.42
C LYS A 203 28.16 13.78 3.61
N GLY A 204 27.60 14.85 4.19
CA GLY A 204 28.29 16.11 4.43
C GLY A 204 28.42 17.01 3.19
N ILE A 205 27.82 16.65 2.07
CA ILE A 205 27.85 17.44 0.84
C ILE A 205 26.56 18.28 0.76
N LEU A 206 26.69 19.60 0.92
CA LEU A 206 25.56 20.52 1.09
C LEU A 206 25.47 21.56 -0.04
N GLY A 207 24.27 22.08 -0.28
CA GLY A 207 24.03 23.25 -1.13
C GLY A 207 24.62 23.13 -2.55
N GLU A 208 25.41 24.13 -2.97
CA GLU A 208 26.02 24.16 -4.31
C GLU A 208 27.03 23.04 -4.54
N ALA A 209 27.68 22.51 -3.49
CA ALA A 209 28.56 21.36 -3.61
C ALA A 209 27.76 20.10 -4.02
N ALA A 210 26.58 19.90 -3.43
CA ALA A 210 25.69 18.78 -3.77
C ALA A 210 25.17 18.90 -5.21
N LYS A 211 24.79 20.12 -5.61
CA LYS A 211 24.36 20.41 -6.99
C LYS A 211 25.48 20.13 -7.99
N THR A 212 26.69 20.64 -7.74
CA THR A 212 27.86 20.44 -8.61
C THR A 212 28.20 18.96 -8.74
N TRP A 213 28.16 18.23 -7.62
CA TRP A 213 28.38 16.79 -7.60
C TRP A 213 27.35 16.05 -8.47
N LEU A 214 26.07 16.41 -8.39
CA LEU A 214 25.01 15.81 -9.21
C LEU A 214 25.18 16.12 -10.70
N LEU A 215 25.49 17.37 -11.07
CA LEU A 215 25.75 17.75 -12.46
C LEU A 215 26.92 16.96 -13.07
N GLN A 216 28.02 16.82 -12.31
CA GLN A 216 29.16 16.01 -12.70
C GLN A 216 28.81 14.52 -12.79
N ARG A 217 28.06 13.98 -11.81
CA ARG A 217 27.68 12.57 -11.75
C ARG A 217 26.81 12.15 -12.94
N PHE A 218 25.90 13.02 -13.37
CA PHE A 218 25.00 12.76 -14.49
C PHE A 218 25.53 13.27 -15.84
N ASN A 219 26.65 13.99 -15.85
CA ASN A 219 27.20 14.64 -17.05
C ASN A 219 26.15 15.53 -17.77
N VAL A 220 25.49 16.41 -17.00
CA VAL A 220 24.48 17.35 -17.51
C VAL A 220 24.79 18.78 -17.06
N GLU A 221 24.36 19.75 -17.85
CA GLU A 221 24.57 21.18 -17.54
C GLU A 221 23.53 21.73 -16.54
N ALA A 222 22.32 21.16 -16.51
CA ALA A 222 21.31 21.52 -15.52
C ALA A 222 20.60 20.29 -14.93
N LEU A 223 20.20 20.39 -13.66
CA LEU A 223 19.52 19.30 -12.95
C LEU A 223 18.16 18.92 -13.56
N LYS A 224 17.56 19.80 -14.35
CA LYS A 224 16.31 19.51 -15.08
C LYS A 224 16.53 18.54 -16.24
N ASP A 225 17.78 18.36 -16.69
CA ASP A 225 18.11 17.49 -17.82
C ASP A 225 18.50 16.08 -17.35
N VAL A 226 18.51 15.84 -16.03
CA VAL A 226 18.72 14.51 -15.45
C VAL A 226 17.51 13.64 -15.79
N PRO A 227 17.66 12.48 -16.44
CA PRO A 227 16.55 11.57 -16.69
C PRO A 227 15.98 10.97 -15.39
N LYS A 228 14.66 10.76 -15.36
CA LYS A 228 13.95 10.24 -14.18
C LYS A 228 14.46 8.87 -13.74
N ASN A 229 14.76 7.97 -14.68
CA ASN A 229 15.32 6.64 -14.38
C ASN A 229 16.73 6.75 -13.77
N ALA A 230 17.61 7.56 -14.37
CA ALA A 230 18.95 7.78 -13.87
C ALA A 230 18.95 8.36 -12.44
N ALA A 231 18.00 9.25 -12.13
CA ALA A 231 17.81 9.75 -10.78
C ALA A 231 17.38 8.66 -9.78
N SER A 232 16.48 7.76 -10.17
CA SER A 232 16.08 6.61 -9.35
C SER A 232 17.25 5.65 -9.11
N ASP A 233 18.00 5.31 -10.16
CA ASP A 233 19.15 4.39 -10.06
C ASP A 233 20.22 4.93 -9.09
N LEU A 234 20.48 6.24 -9.13
CA LEU A 234 21.42 6.87 -8.22
C LEU A 234 20.91 6.93 -6.77
N ILE A 235 19.61 7.10 -6.57
CA ILE A 235 19.00 7.05 -5.23
C ILE A 235 19.23 5.65 -4.63
N ASP A 236 18.93 4.60 -5.39
CA ASP A 236 19.11 3.22 -4.94
C ASP A 236 20.58 2.92 -4.63
N GLN A 237 21.50 3.39 -5.49
CA GLN A 237 22.94 3.29 -5.25
C GLN A 237 23.35 3.96 -3.93
N LEU A 238 22.98 5.23 -3.71
CA LEU A 238 23.37 5.98 -2.51
C LEU A 238 22.78 5.41 -1.21
N ILE A 239 21.58 4.81 -1.28
CA ILE A 239 20.97 4.09 -0.16
C ILE A 239 21.78 2.83 0.16
N SER A 240 22.16 2.05 -0.87
CA SER A 240 22.95 0.82 -0.69
C SER A 240 24.36 1.09 -0.15
N GLU A 241 25.01 2.16 -0.59
CA GLU A 241 26.33 2.59 -0.09
C GLU A 241 26.30 3.03 1.38
N ASN A 242 25.17 3.56 1.87
CA ASN A 242 25.01 3.89 3.28
C ASN A 242 24.79 2.66 4.18
N GLY A 243 24.63 1.47 3.60
CA GLY A 243 24.44 0.20 4.31
C GLY A 243 25.72 -0.51 4.73
N HIS A 244 26.92 -0.03 4.37
CA HIS A 244 28.20 -0.62 4.77
C HIS A 244 29.26 0.45 5.06
N GLY A 245 29.38 0.86 6.33
CA GLY A 245 30.59 1.47 6.91
C GLY A 245 31.35 0.43 7.74
N PRO A 246 32.69 0.48 7.82
CA PRO A 246 33.52 -0.65 8.23
C PRO A 246 33.37 -0.98 9.72
N ALA A 247 33.36 -2.28 10.01
CA ALA A 247 33.65 -2.83 11.32
C ALA A 247 35.17 -2.85 11.58
N ALA A 248 35.53 -2.78 12.88
CA ALA A 248 36.86 -2.86 13.51
C ALA A 248 37.66 -1.54 13.54
N GLU A 249 38.27 -1.11 14.65
CA GLU A 249 38.83 -1.88 15.78
C GLU A 249 38.55 -1.21 17.14
N VAL A 250 38.10 -2.01 18.11
CA VAL A 250 38.24 -1.70 19.54
C VAL A 250 39.52 -2.39 19.99
N SER A 251 40.60 -1.64 20.15
CA SER A 251 41.82 -2.12 20.78
C SER A 251 41.56 -2.35 22.27
N HIS A 252 41.50 -3.61 22.67
CA HIS A 252 41.65 -4.00 24.07
C HIS A 252 43.07 -3.67 24.54
N ALA A 253 43.19 -2.64 25.38
CA ALA A 253 44.33 -2.52 26.29
C ALA A 253 44.04 -3.37 27.53
N HIS A 254 44.67 -4.54 27.60
CA HIS A 254 44.84 -5.30 28.84
C HIS A 254 46.30 -5.13 29.30
N SER A 255 46.43 -4.94 30.60
CA SER A 255 47.62 -4.60 31.36
C SER A 255 48.83 -5.52 31.15
N ALA A 256 50.01 -4.91 31.18
CA ALA A 256 51.18 -5.34 31.96
C ALA A 256 52.01 -4.10 32.32
#